data_AF-A0A932UTB0-F1
#
_entry.id   AF-A0A932UTB0-F1
#
_cell.length_a   1.000
_cell.length_b   1.000
_cell.length_c   1.000
_cell.angle_alpha   90.00
_cell.angle_beta   90.00
_cell.angle_gamma   90.00
#
_symmetry.space_group_name_H-M   'P 1'
#
loop_
_entity.id
_entity.type
_entity.pdbx_description
1 polymer ?
#
loop_
_entity_poly.entity_id
_entity_poly.type
_entity_poly.pdbx_seq_one_letter_code
_entity_poly.pdbx_strand_id
1 'polypeptide(L)'
;MAETRLSINGYEGILQGMDVPAALLAMKELKIGQPPFLKELEAIQAYGIDSSQSGVLQKGAARVHMFRLKFQSEGQAVSSINLKRQQSPQRPGLSVEDPMNTRNPDFGLFFDGTSWSGFRRQKEVVVLLKGAVSQEDFFRIMEKVL
;
A
#
# COMPACT_ATOMS: atom_id res chain seq x y z
N MET A 1 -8.60 16.43 -14.31
CA MET A 1 -8.29 15.29 -13.42
C MET A 1 -7.66 15.86 -12.16
N ALA A 2 -8.03 15.38 -10.97
CA ALA A 2 -7.52 15.92 -9.71
C ALA A 2 -6.07 15.46 -9.47
N GLU A 3 -5.17 16.41 -9.24
CA GLU A 3 -3.78 16.15 -8.86
C GLU A 3 -3.61 16.39 -7.36
N THR A 4 -2.88 15.50 -6.68
CA THR A 4 -2.55 15.63 -5.26
C THR A 4 -1.05 15.86 -5.12
N ARG A 5 -0.64 17.05 -4.69
CA ARG A 5 0.75 17.35 -4.35
C ARG A 5 1.06 16.86 -2.94
N LEU A 6 2.19 16.19 -2.77
CA LEU A 6 2.65 15.66 -1.48
C LEU A 6 4.08 16.10 -1.21
N SER A 7 4.33 16.53 0.03
CA SER A 7 5.66 16.80 0.58
C SER A 7 5.75 16.15 1.96
N ILE A 8 6.53 15.07 2.06
CA ILE A 8 6.63 14.26 3.28
C ILE A 8 8.10 13.96 3.56
N ASN A 9 8.64 14.46 4.68
CA ASN A 9 10.03 14.20 5.11
C ASN A 9 11.11 14.58 4.06
N GLY A 10 10.83 15.61 3.24
CA GLY A 10 11.68 16.04 2.14
C GLY A 10 11.53 15.20 0.86
N TYR A 11 10.59 14.25 0.83
CA TYR A 11 10.15 13.62 -0.42
C TYR A 11 9.03 14.44 -1.02
N GLU A 12 9.14 14.71 -2.32
CA GLU A 12 8.16 15.49 -3.07
C GLU A 12 7.62 14.69 -4.24
N GLY A 13 6.33 14.86 -4.54
CA GLY A 13 5.73 14.23 -5.70
C GLY A 13 4.30 14.67 -5.94
N ILE A 14 3.78 14.28 -7.10
CA ILE A 14 2.42 14.55 -7.52
C ILE A 14 1.76 13.20 -7.81
N LEU A 15 0.58 12.98 -7.22
CA LEU A 15 -0.29 11.89 -7.61
C LEU A 15 -1.29 12.40 -8.64
N GLN A 16 -1.37 11.72 -9.77
CA GLN A 16 -2.30 12.05 -10.84
C GLN A 16 -3.39 10.99 -10.91
N GLY A 17 -4.60 11.42 -11.29
CA GLY A 17 -5.70 10.48 -11.54
C GLY A 17 -5.33 9.47 -12.61
N MET A 18 -5.62 8.20 -12.36
CA MET A 18 -5.34 7.10 -13.27
C MET A 18 -6.59 6.24 -13.43
N ASP A 19 -6.77 5.68 -14.63
CA ASP A 19 -7.81 4.68 -14.88
C ASP A 19 -7.57 3.45 -13.99
N VAL A 20 -8.63 2.91 -13.37
CA VAL A 20 -8.52 1.84 -12.36
C VAL A 20 -7.90 0.57 -12.95
N PRO A 21 -8.38 0.01 -14.09
CA PRO A 21 -7.71 -1.08 -14.78
C PRO A 21 -6.22 -0.82 -15.04
N ALA A 22 -5.86 0.38 -15.51
CA ALA A 22 -4.47 0.74 -15.77
C ALA A 22 -3.63 0.79 -14.48
N ALA A 23 -4.19 1.32 -13.38
CA ALA A 23 -3.53 1.37 -12.09
C ALA A 23 -3.25 -0.03 -11.52
N LEU A 24 -4.24 -0.94 -11.61
CA LEU A 24 -4.09 -2.32 -11.15
C LEU A 24 -3.03 -3.09 -11.95
N LEU A 25 -2.96 -2.87 -13.26
CA LEU A 25 -1.91 -3.44 -14.11
C LEU A 25 -0.53 -2.92 -13.72
N ALA A 26 -0.38 -1.59 -13.58
CA ALA A 26 0.88 -0.97 -13.18
C ALA A 26 1.35 -1.45 -11.80
N MET A 27 0.43 -1.61 -10.84
CA MET A 27 0.73 -2.16 -9.52
C MET A 27 1.27 -3.59 -9.60
N LYS A 28 0.68 -4.43 -10.46
CA LYS A 28 1.15 -5.80 -10.71
C LYS A 28 2.56 -5.81 -11.28
N GLU A 29 2.82 -4.99 -12.31
CA GLU A 29 4.12 -4.88 -12.97
C GLU A 29 5.21 -4.39 -12.00
N LEU A 30 4.89 -3.39 -11.19
CA LEU A 30 5.78 -2.82 -10.18
C LEU A 30 5.89 -3.68 -8.90
N LYS A 31 5.14 -4.79 -8.81
CA LYS A 31 5.01 -5.62 -7.60
C LYS A 31 4.62 -4.80 -6.37
N ILE A 32 3.84 -3.74 -6.56
CA ILE A 32 3.27 -2.92 -5.49
C ILE A 32 2.08 -3.68 -4.91
N GLY A 33 2.00 -3.73 -3.59
CA GLY A 33 1.02 -4.59 -2.92
C GLY A 33 1.53 -6.01 -2.67
N GLN A 34 2.83 -6.30 -2.84
CA GLN A 34 3.45 -7.60 -2.52
C GLN A 34 4.31 -7.54 -1.24
N PRO A 35 4.28 -8.58 -0.37
CA PRO A 35 3.43 -9.79 -0.40
C PRO A 35 1.96 -9.37 -0.38
N PRO A 36 1.05 -10.18 -0.95
CA PRO A 36 -0.27 -9.71 -1.37
C PRO A 36 -0.99 -9.02 -0.21
N PHE A 37 -0.90 -7.69 -0.16
CA PHE A 37 -1.61 -6.79 0.75
C PHE A 37 -3.04 -6.59 0.26
N LEU A 38 -3.21 -6.77 -1.04
CA LEU A 38 -4.46 -6.80 -1.76
C LEU A 38 -4.82 -8.25 -2.09
N LYS A 39 -6.11 -8.59 -2.08
CA LYS A 39 -6.61 -9.83 -2.67
C LYS A 39 -6.38 -9.84 -4.20
N GLU A 40 -6.59 -10.99 -4.83
CA GLU A 40 -6.41 -11.14 -6.28
C GLU A 40 -7.11 -10.04 -7.09
N LEU A 41 -6.47 -9.57 -8.16
CA LEU A 41 -6.88 -8.39 -8.92
C LEU A 41 -8.30 -8.51 -9.49
N GLU A 42 -8.69 -9.72 -9.90
CA GLU A 42 -10.04 -10.07 -10.37
C GLU A 42 -11.10 -9.83 -9.30
N ALA A 43 -10.74 -10.02 -8.03
CA ALA A 43 -11.62 -9.75 -6.90
C ALA A 43 -11.70 -8.24 -6.59
N ILE A 44 -10.62 -7.49 -6.84
CA ILE A 44 -10.53 -6.06 -6.51
C ILE A 44 -11.28 -5.17 -7.49
N GLN A 45 -11.28 -5.50 -8.79
CA GLN A 45 -12.16 -4.82 -9.74
C GLN A 45 -13.65 -4.97 -9.35
N ALA A 46 -14.03 -6.10 -8.75
CA ALA A 46 -15.38 -6.32 -8.24
C ALA A 46 -15.68 -5.59 -6.91
N TYR A 47 -14.68 -5.03 -6.23
CA TYR A 47 -14.83 -4.39 -4.92
C TYR A 47 -15.15 -2.89 -4.97
N GLY A 48 -15.43 -2.29 -6.13
CA GLY A 48 -15.96 -0.92 -6.19
C GLY A 48 -14.93 0.17 -5.90
N ILE A 49 -13.85 0.24 -6.70
CA ILE A 49 -12.92 1.38 -6.68
C ILE A 49 -13.55 2.53 -7.48
N ASP A 50 -13.85 3.64 -6.81
CA ASP A 50 -14.39 4.86 -7.43
C ASP A 50 -13.33 5.66 -8.19
N SER A 51 -12.12 5.70 -7.65
CA SER A 51 -11.03 6.44 -8.27
C SER A 51 -9.68 5.91 -7.83
N SER A 52 -8.68 6.10 -8.69
CA SER A 52 -7.29 5.81 -8.37
C SER A 52 -6.40 7.00 -8.71
N GLN A 53 -5.34 7.18 -7.91
CA GLN A 53 -4.25 8.09 -8.22
C GLN A 53 -2.93 7.33 -8.13
N SER A 54 -1.96 7.70 -8.96
CA SER A 54 -0.62 7.13 -8.92
C SER A 54 0.45 8.20 -9.06
N GLY A 55 1.63 7.93 -8.53
CA GLY A 55 2.79 8.81 -8.68
C GLY A 55 4.02 8.30 -7.95
N VAL A 56 5.06 9.12 -7.93
CA VAL A 56 6.34 8.81 -7.29
C VAL A 56 6.74 9.96 -6.40
N LEU A 57 7.02 9.67 -5.13
CA LEU A 57 7.66 10.59 -4.20
C LEU A 57 9.18 10.46 -4.34
N GLN A 58 9.89 11.58 -4.42
CA GLN A 58 11.33 11.61 -4.70
C GLN A 58 12.09 12.50 -3.73
N LYS A 59 13.29 12.07 -3.33
CA LYS A 59 14.26 12.84 -2.53
C LYS A 59 15.68 12.51 -3.01
N GLY A 60 16.27 13.38 -3.83
CA GLY A 60 17.51 13.07 -4.53
C GLY A 60 17.33 11.86 -5.45
N ALA A 61 18.14 10.81 -5.27
CA ALA A 61 18.00 9.56 -6.02
C ALA A 61 16.94 8.59 -5.44
N ALA A 62 16.48 8.83 -4.22
CA ALA A 62 15.50 7.96 -3.55
C ALA A 62 14.11 8.14 -4.16
N ARG A 63 13.42 7.03 -4.44
CA ARG A 63 12.09 7.01 -5.06
C ARG A 63 11.15 6.06 -4.32
N VAL A 64 9.92 6.51 -4.09
CA VAL A 64 8.82 5.70 -3.55
C VAL A 64 7.63 5.79 -4.48
N HIS A 65 7.30 4.69 -5.12
CA HIS A 65 6.10 4.55 -5.95
C HIS A 65 4.87 4.43 -5.07
N MET A 66 3.79 5.08 -5.49
CA MET A 66 2.59 5.17 -4.69
C MET A 66 1.31 5.08 -5.51
N PHE A 67 0.35 4.34 -4.98
CA PHE A 67 -0.99 4.19 -5.53
C PHE A 67 -2.02 4.45 -4.43
N ARG A 68 -2.92 5.40 -4.65
CA ARG A 68 -4.06 5.71 -3.78
C ARG A 68 -5.32 5.19 -4.45
N LEU A 69 -6.03 4.28 -3.79
CA LEU A 69 -7.30 3.72 -4.24
C LEU A 69 -8.40 4.22 -3.31
N LYS A 70 -9.45 4.81 -3.87
CA LYS A 70 -10.67 5.17 -3.14
C LYS A 70 -11.77 4.18 -3.50
N PHE A 71 -12.29 3.49 -2.50
CA PHE A 71 -13.41 2.55 -2.63
C PHE A 71 -14.75 3.27 -2.39
N GLN A 72 -15.87 2.68 -2.80
CA GLN A 72 -17.21 3.25 -2.57
C GLN A 72 -17.60 3.23 -1.09
N SER A 73 -17.00 2.33 -0.32
CA SER A 73 -17.25 2.21 1.12
C SER A 73 -16.04 1.71 1.89
N GLU A 74 -16.01 2.00 3.18
CA GLU A 74 -15.03 1.45 4.11
C GLU A 74 -15.03 -0.09 4.13
N GLY A 75 -16.23 -0.71 4.10
CA GLY A 75 -16.34 -2.17 4.10
C GLY A 75 -15.69 -2.83 2.88
N GLN A 76 -15.80 -2.20 1.70
CA GLN A 76 -15.11 -2.64 0.49
C GLN A 76 -13.60 -2.43 0.57
N ALA A 77 -13.14 -1.29 1.10
CA ALA A 77 -11.71 -1.03 1.31
C ALA A 77 -11.09 -2.10 2.21
N VAL A 78 -11.70 -2.40 3.36
CA VAL A 78 -11.26 -3.46 4.26
C VAL A 78 -11.32 -4.84 3.59
N SER A 79 -12.38 -5.11 2.83
CA SER A 79 -12.55 -6.40 2.14
C SER A 79 -11.53 -6.63 1.02
N SER A 80 -11.00 -5.57 0.42
CA SER A 80 -9.95 -5.64 -0.60
C SER A 80 -8.59 -6.04 -0.03
N ILE A 81 -8.37 -5.81 1.27
CA ILE A 81 -7.13 -6.12 1.95
C ILE A 81 -7.04 -7.62 2.23
N ASN A 82 -5.92 -8.21 1.85
CA ASN A 82 -5.60 -9.56 2.22
C ASN A 82 -5.00 -9.59 3.63
N LEU A 83 -5.89 -9.68 4.61
CA LEU A 83 -5.52 -9.83 6.01
C LEU A 83 -4.94 -11.22 6.31
N LYS A 84 -5.10 -12.22 5.41
CA LYS A 84 -4.53 -13.56 5.60
C LYS A 84 -3.05 -13.52 5.28
N ARG A 85 -2.21 -13.63 6.30
CA ARG A 85 -0.79 -13.96 6.15
C ARG A 85 -0.71 -15.24 5.30
N GLN A 86 -0.28 -15.15 4.04
CA GLN A 86 0.22 -16.34 3.35
C GLN A 86 1.37 -16.83 4.23
N GLN A 87 1.23 -18.06 4.72
CA GLN A 87 2.20 -18.68 5.62
C GLN A 87 3.59 -18.59 4.98
N SER A 88 4.43 -17.68 5.46
CA SER A 88 5.86 -17.87 5.32
C SER A 88 6.23 -19.13 6.12
N PRO A 89 7.23 -19.92 5.69
CA PRO A 89 7.58 -21.18 6.33
C PRO A 89 7.76 -21.00 7.84
N GLN A 90 7.23 -21.95 8.59
CA GLN A 90 7.15 -21.98 10.06
C GLN A 90 8.41 -21.42 10.73
N ARG A 91 8.29 -20.23 11.36
CA ARG A 91 9.17 -19.88 12.47
C ARG A 91 8.56 -20.48 13.75
N PRO A 92 9.36 -21.02 14.69
CA PRO A 92 8.84 -21.48 15.98
C PRO A 92 8.12 -20.32 16.66
N GLY A 93 6.86 -20.54 17.06
CA GLY A 93 6.02 -19.52 17.69
C GLY A 93 6.59 -19.07 19.04
N LEU A 94 6.59 -17.77 19.29
CA LEU A 94 6.82 -17.24 20.63
C LEU A 94 5.58 -17.50 21.50
N SER A 95 5.77 -18.07 22.70
CA SER A 95 4.70 -18.41 23.65
C SER A 95 4.36 -17.23 24.56
N VAL A 96 3.76 -16.20 23.98
CA VAL A 96 2.99 -15.17 24.69
C VAL A 96 1.82 -14.91 23.75
N GLU A 97 0.61 -14.63 24.24
CA GLU A 97 -0.48 -14.18 23.37
C GLU A 97 0.03 -12.99 22.55
N ASP A 98 0.37 -13.25 21.28
CA ASP A 98 1.15 -12.36 20.45
C ASP A 98 0.22 -11.19 20.03
N PRO A 99 0.58 -9.93 20.27
CA PRO A 99 -0.15 -8.76 19.76
C PRO A 99 -0.39 -8.82 18.24
N MET A 100 0.36 -9.67 17.52
CA MET A 100 0.16 -10.05 16.13
C MET A 100 -1.15 -10.80 15.82
N ASN A 101 -1.95 -11.20 16.82
CA ASN A 101 -3.27 -11.81 16.60
C ASN A 101 -4.34 -10.79 16.21
N THR A 102 -4.07 -9.48 16.32
CA THR A 102 -4.87 -8.43 15.69
C THR A 102 -4.23 -8.02 14.36
N ARG A 103 -4.76 -8.55 13.27
CA ARG A 103 -4.44 -8.08 11.91
C ARG A 103 -4.84 -6.61 11.82
N ASN A 104 -3.89 -5.71 11.62
CA ASN A 104 -4.17 -4.28 11.45
C ASN A 104 -4.76 -4.05 10.03
N PRO A 105 -6.06 -3.75 9.89
CA PRO A 105 -6.66 -3.48 8.58
C PRO A 105 -6.23 -2.13 8.01
N ASP A 106 -5.49 -1.34 8.78
CA ASP A 106 -5.09 0.02 8.46
C ASP A 106 -3.63 0.13 8.07
N PHE A 107 -2.83 -0.92 8.28
CA PHE A 107 -1.39 -0.84 8.14
C PHE A 107 -0.78 -2.20 7.81
N GLY A 108 0.10 -2.22 6.82
CA GLY A 108 0.99 -3.36 6.56
C GLY A 108 2.32 -2.91 6.00
N LEU A 109 3.38 -3.60 6.40
CA LEU A 109 4.76 -3.30 6.00
C LEU A 109 5.51 -4.60 5.77
N PHE A 110 6.33 -4.63 4.72
CA PHE A 110 7.17 -5.77 4.37
C PHE A 110 8.47 -5.32 3.70
N PHE A 111 9.55 -6.05 3.94
CA PHE A 111 10.83 -5.87 3.28
C PHE A 111 11.22 -7.16 2.54
N ASP A 112 11.48 -7.05 1.24
CA ASP A 112 11.84 -8.19 0.39
C ASP A 112 13.35 -8.46 0.32
N GLY A 113 14.16 -7.70 1.08
CA GLY A 113 15.63 -7.74 1.04
C GLY A 113 16.23 -6.63 0.16
N THR A 114 15.44 -6.00 -0.70
CA THR A 114 15.89 -4.92 -1.61
C THR A 114 15.06 -3.65 -1.45
N SER A 115 13.76 -3.78 -1.23
CA SER A 115 12.81 -2.67 -1.17
C SER A 115 11.74 -2.90 -0.11
N TRP A 116 11.22 -1.80 0.42
CA TRP A 116 10.05 -1.80 1.27
C TRP A 116 8.78 -1.81 0.40
N SER A 117 7.80 -2.58 0.83
CA SER A 117 6.42 -2.52 0.35
C SER A 117 5.51 -2.31 1.55
N GLY A 118 4.45 -1.53 1.39
CA GLY A 118 3.48 -1.37 2.46
C GLY A 118 2.14 -0.84 1.99
N PHE A 119 1.17 -0.85 2.89
CA PHE A 119 -0.10 -0.18 2.71
C PHE A 119 -0.51 0.58 3.98
N ARG A 120 -1.28 1.63 3.78
CA ARG A 120 -2.01 2.34 4.82
C ARG A 120 -3.47 2.49 4.38
N ARG A 121 -4.43 2.31 5.29
CA ARG A 121 -5.85 2.59 5.04
C ARG A 121 -6.39 3.59 6.05
N GLN A 122 -7.32 4.43 5.61
CA GLN A 122 -8.19 5.23 6.45
C GLN A 122 -9.55 5.32 5.77
N LYS A 123 -10.61 4.86 6.46
CA LYS A 123 -11.97 4.78 5.90
C LYS A 123 -11.99 4.04 4.56
N GLU A 124 -12.51 4.64 3.51
CA GLU A 124 -12.62 4.08 2.16
C GLU A 124 -11.34 4.18 1.31
N VAL A 125 -10.26 4.74 1.85
CA VAL A 125 -9.01 4.97 1.11
C VAL A 125 -7.95 3.96 1.52
N VAL A 126 -7.33 3.32 0.53
CA VAL A 126 -6.12 2.49 0.68
C VAL A 126 -4.99 3.11 -0.12
N VAL A 127 -3.84 3.34 0.50
CA VAL A 127 -2.61 3.75 -0.17
C VAL A 127 -1.60 2.61 -0.11
N LEU A 128 -1.01 2.29 -1.25
CA LEU A 128 0.02 1.28 -1.41
C LEU A 128 1.32 1.94 -1.84
N LEU A 129 2.42 1.52 -1.22
CA LEU A 129 3.73 2.11 -1.40
C LEU A 129 4.78 1.04 -1.70
N LYS A 130 5.77 1.38 -2.53
CA LYS A 130 6.99 0.59 -2.70
C LYS A 130 8.20 1.47 -2.99
N GLY A 131 9.33 1.21 -2.33
CA GLY A 131 10.55 1.97 -2.56
C GLY A 131 11.79 1.36 -1.91
N ALA A 132 12.94 1.56 -2.55
CA ALA A 132 14.26 1.19 -2.01
C ALA A 132 14.84 2.38 -1.24
N VAL A 133 14.34 2.59 -0.03
CA VAL A 133 14.72 3.70 0.87
C VAL A 133 14.97 3.17 2.29
N SER A 134 15.44 4.03 3.20
CA SER A 134 15.61 3.65 4.60
C SER A 134 14.28 3.24 5.24
N GLN A 135 14.31 2.33 6.22
CA GLN A 135 13.12 1.93 6.97
C GLN A 135 12.41 3.13 7.60
N GLU A 136 13.20 4.05 8.18
CA GLU A 136 12.69 5.24 8.86
C GLU A 136 11.96 6.16 7.87
N ASP A 137 12.56 6.45 6.71
CA ASP A 137 11.91 7.27 5.68
C ASP A 137 10.62 6.61 5.20
N PHE A 138 10.66 5.30 4.91
CA PHE A 138 9.49 4.60 4.42
C PHE A 138 8.35 4.64 5.44
N PHE A 139 8.65 4.40 6.72
CA PHE A 139 7.66 4.44 7.80
C PHE A 139 7.05 5.85 7.94
N ARG A 140 7.87 6.90 7.97
CA ARG A 140 7.41 8.29 8.04
C ARG A 140 6.54 8.69 6.84
N ILE A 141 6.84 8.17 5.64
CA ILE A 141 6.00 8.37 4.46
C ILE A 141 4.64 7.71 4.70
N MET A 142 4.61 6.43 5.08
CA MET A 142 3.35 5.71 5.28
C MET A 142 2.45 6.31 6.37
N GLU A 143 3.03 6.85 7.46
CA GLU A 143 2.25 7.48 8.52
C GLU A 143 1.52 8.75 8.08
N LYS A 144 2.07 9.48 7.10
CA LYS A 144 1.57 10.80 6.68
C LYS A 144 0.86 10.81 5.33
N VAL A 145 0.67 9.64 4.73
CA VAL A 145 0.26 9.52 3.33
C VAL A 145 -1.24 9.71 3.06
N LEU A 146 -2.07 9.67 4.11
CA LEU A 146 -3.53 9.70 4.03
C LEU A 146 -4.13 11.08 4.32
#